data_AF-A0A4Q3HNY2-F1
#
_entry.id   AF-A0A4Q3HNY2-F1
#
_cell.length_a   1.000
_cell.length_b   1.000
_cell.length_c   1.000
_cell.angle_alpha   90.00
_cell.angle_beta   90.00
_cell.angle_gamma   90.00
#
_symmetry.space_group_name_H-M   'P 1'
#
loop_
_entity.id
_entity.type
_entity.pdbx_description
1 polymer ?
#
loop_
_entity_poly.entity_id
_entity_poly.type
_entity_poly.pdbx_seq_one_letter_code
_entity_poly.pdbx_strand_id
1 'polypeptide(L)' 'SPSNISFHLKELEHAGLISAQRESRSIVYSANFETLNGLAHFLMENCCSGQSDAGCGPTELAGSGS' A
#
# COMPACT_ATOMS: atom_id res chain seq x y z
N SER A 1 -7.53 -14.42 16.09
CA SER A 1 -8.59 -13.40 16.26
C SER A 1 -9.15 -13.06 14.90
N PRO A 2 -10.47 -13.16 14.65
CA PRO A 2 -10.99 -12.93 13.32
C PRO A 2 -11.13 -11.41 13.12
N SER A 3 -10.10 -10.79 12.54
CA SER A 3 -10.22 -9.42 12.06
C SER A 3 -11.13 -9.40 10.83
N ASN A 4 -12.23 -8.65 10.89
CA ASN A 4 -13.13 -8.51 9.75
C ASN A 4 -12.43 -7.67 8.67
N ILE A 5 -12.36 -8.16 7.43
CA ILE A 5 -11.67 -7.46 6.33
C ILE A 5 -12.24 -6.05 6.11
N SER A 6 -13.55 -5.85 6.29
CA SER A 6 -14.21 -4.55 6.15
C SER A 6 -13.73 -3.54 7.19
N PHE A 7 -13.31 -3.99 8.38
CA PHE A 7 -12.71 -3.12 9.38
C PHE A 7 -11.37 -2.57 8.88
N HIS A 8 -10.49 -3.44 8.37
CA HIS A 8 -9.20 -3.01 7.82
C HIS A 8 -9.36 -2.11 6.60
N LEU A 9 -10.27 -2.45 5.69
CA LEU A 9 -10.53 -1.62 4.50
C LEU A 9 -11.00 -0.21 4.87
N LYS A 10 -11.84 -0.08 5.91
CA LYS A 10 -12.29 1.22 6.39
C LYS A 10 -11.13 2.06 6.95
N GLU A 11 -10.23 1.46 7.72
CA GLU A 11 -9.06 2.17 8.24
C GLU A 11 -8.07 2.56 7.13
N LEU A 12 -7.86 1.68 6.14
CA LEU A 12 -7.01 1.98 4.97
C LEU A 12 -7.61 3.10 4.10
N GLU A 13 -8.92 3.12 3.92
CA GLU A 13 -9.64 4.18 3.21
C GLU A 13 -9.53 5.50 3.98
N HIS A 14 -9.74 5.48 5.30
CA HIS A 14 -9.58 6.65 6.16
C HIS A 14 -8.16 7.24 6.11
N ALA A 15 -7.14 6.37 6.04
CA ALA A 15 -5.74 6.78 5.88
C ALA A 15 -5.38 7.23 4.46
N GLY A 16 -6.31 7.14 3.49
CA GLY A 16 -6.08 7.54 2.10
C GLY A 16 -5.16 6.59 1.31
N LEU A 17 -4.93 5.37 1.82
CA LEU A 17 -4.09 4.35 1.17
C LEU A 17 -4.85 3.57 0.09
N ILE A 18 -6.18 3.54 0.18
CA ILE A 18 -7.06 2.96 -0.83
C ILE A 18 -8.22 3.93 -1.11
N SER A 19 -8.88 3.74 -2.24
CA SER A 19 -10.16 4.36 -2.57
C SER A 19 -11.25 3.31 -2.69
N ALA A 20 -12.49 3.69 -2.43
CA ALA A 20 -13.66 2.84 -2.55
C ALA A 20 -14.64 3.44 -3.56
N GLN A 21 -15.05 2.65 -4.56
CA GLN A 21 -16.08 3.03 -5.52
C GLN A 21 -17.24 2.05 -5.44
N ARG A 22 -18.46 2.57 -5.26
CA ARG A 22 -19.66 1.74 -5.24
C ARG A 22 -20.12 1.45 -6.66
N GLU A 23 -20.18 0.17 -7.02
CA GLU A 23 -20.67 -0.32 -8.30
C GLU A 23 -21.91 -1.19 -8.07
N SER A 24 -23.08 -0.55 -8.11
CA SER A 24 -24.38 -1.20 -7.87
C SER A 24 -24.45 -1.91 -6.51
N ARG A 25 -24.22 -3.22 -6.48
CA ARG A 25 -24.28 -4.08 -5.29
C ARG A 25 -22.90 -4.38 -4.69
N SER A 26 -21.83 -4.07 -5.41
CA SER A 26 -20.45 -4.27 -4.97
C SER A 26 -19.77 -2.94 -4.64
N ILE A 27 -18.69 -3.03 -3.87
CA ILE A 27 -17.73 -1.94 -3.67
C ILE A 27 -16.40 -2.43 -4.23
N VAL A 28 -15.83 -1.65 -5.14
CA VAL A 28 -14.50 -1.87 -5.71
C VAL A 28 -13.52 -1.03 -4.91
N TYR A 29 -12.57 -1.71 -4.25
CA TYR A 29 -11.48 -1.05 -3.55
C TYR A 29 -10.23 -1.05 -4.43
N SER A 30 -9.60 0.12 -4.57
CA SER A 30 -8.38 0.28 -5.37
C SER A 30 -7.26 0.89 -4.54
N ALA A 31 -6.03 0.44 -4.76
CA ALA A 31 -4.87 1.03 -4.10
C ALA A 31 -4.61 2.46 -4.59
N ASN A 32 -4.35 3.37 -3.67
CA ASN A 32 -3.82 4.69 -4.01
C ASN A 32 -2.29 4.63 -4.00
N PHE A 33 -1.72 4.35 -5.18
CA PHE A 33 -0.27 4.18 -5.32
C PHE A 33 0.52 5.45 -5.01
N GLU A 34 -0.06 6.64 -5.19
CA GLU A 34 0.61 7.89 -4.83
C GLU A 34 0.88 7.94 -3.32
N THR A 35 -0.16 7.77 -2.50
CA THR A 35 -0.03 7.77 -1.03
C THR A 35 0.81 6.60 -0.53
N LEU A 36 0.62 5.39 -1.09
CA LEU A 36 1.36 4.20 -0.70
C LEU A 36 2.86 4.34 -0.99
N ASN A 37 3.23 4.88 -2.16
CA ASN A 37 4.63 5.12 -2.49
C ASN A 37 5.25 6.19 -1.60
N GLY A 38 4.50 7.26 -1.29
CA GLY A 38 4.94 8.28 -0.34
C GLY A 38 5.20 7.70 1.05
N LEU A 39 4.30 6.85 1.55
CA LEU A 39 4.48 6.16 2.82
C LEU A 39 5.69 5.23 2.79
N ALA A 40 5.83 4.42 1.73
CA ALA A 40 6.96 3.50 1.58
C ALA A 40 8.29 4.27 1.57
N HIS A 41 8.36 5.37 0.82
CA HIS A 41 9.53 6.25 0.77
C HIS A 41 9.85 6.84 2.14
N PHE A 42 8.86 7.40 2.85
CA PHE A 42 9.03 7.92 4.20
C PHE A 42 9.60 6.86 5.16
N LEU A 43 9.06 5.63 5.12
CA LEU A 43 9.55 4.55 5.98
C LEU A 43 10.98 4.13 5.62
N MET A 44 11.34 4.10 4.34
CA MET A 44 12.71 3.76 3.92
C MET A 44 13.72 4.82 4.35
N GLU A 45 13.36 6.10 4.23
CA GLU A 45 14.21 7.19 4.71
C GLU A 45 14.41 7.12 6.23
N ASN A 46 13.34 6.89 6.99
CA ASN A 46 13.38 7.02 8.45
C ASN A 46 13.75 5.74 9.19
N CYS A 47 13.35 4.57 8.69
CA CYS A 47 13.68 3.29 9.33
C CYS A 47 14.99 2.71 8.82
N CYS A 48 15.36 3.01 7.57
CA CYS A 48 16.52 2.42 6.92
C CYS A 48 17.62 3.44 6.63
N SER A 49 17.48 4.69 7.10
CA SER A 49 18.50 5.73 6.95
C SER A 49 18.95 5.95 5.49
N GLY A 50 18.09 5.65 4.51
CA GLY A 50 18.46 5.70 3.09
C GLY A 50 19.42 4.59 2.62
N GLN A 51 19.62 3.51 3.40
CA GLN A 51 20.41 2.37 2.97
C GLN A 51 19.70 1.60 1.86
N SER A 52 20.33 1.59 0.69
CA SER A 52 19.97 0.83 -0.50
C SER A 52 20.37 -0.65 -0.44
N ASP A 53 20.82 -1.11 0.73
CA ASP A 53 21.12 -2.49 1.05
C ASP A 53 19.85 -3.32 0.79
N ALA A 54 20.02 -4.52 0.24
CA ALA A 54 18.97 -5.38 -0.32
C ALA A 54 17.78 -5.78 0.61
N GLY A 55 17.68 -5.20 1.81
CA GLY A 55 16.62 -5.44 2.78
C GLY A 55 15.60 -4.32 2.97
N CYS A 56 15.79 -3.12 2.40
CA CYS A 56 14.90 -1.98 2.69
C CYS A 56 14.56 -1.05 1.53
N GLY A 57 14.17 -1.62 0.40
CA GLY A 57 13.44 -0.91 -0.65
C GLY A 57 12.26 -1.77 -1.11
N PRO A 58 11.24 -1.21 -1.77
CA PRO A 58 10.34 -2.06 -2.52
C PRO A 58 11.21 -2.58 -3.66
N THR A 59 11.58 -3.85 -3.62
CA THR A 59 12.24 -4.49 -4.76
C THR A 59 11.45 -4.05 -5.98
N GLU A 60 12.10 -3.31 -6.89
CA GLU A 60 11.46 -2.98 -8.16
C GLU A 60 10.76 -4.25 -8.61
N LEU A 61 9.51 -4.12 -9.05
CA LEU A 61 8.96 -5.10 -9.98
C LEU A 61 9.86 -5.04 -11.23
N ALA A 62 11.07 -5.59 -11.11
CA ALA A 62 11.89 -6.00 -12.19
C ALA A 62 11.01 -7.00 -12.93
N GLY A 63 10.39 -6.51 -13.99
CA GLY A 63 10.00 -7.35 -15.10
C GLY A 63 11.22 -8.15 -15.50
N SER A 64 11.34 -9.35 -14.94
CA SER A 64 12.00 -10.46 -15.62
C SER A 64 10.88 -11.21 -16.32
N GLY A 65 10.50 -10.66 -17.48
CA GLY A 65 10.03 -11.53 -18.54
C GLY A 65 11.13 -12.56 -18.80
N SER A 66 10.79 -13.82 -18.61
CA SER A 66 11.33 -14.98 -19.31
C SER A 66 10.18 -15.95 -19.51
#